data_AF-A0A1C7LUQ0-F1
#
_entry.id   AF-A0A1C7LUQ0-F1
#
_cell.length_a   1.000
_cell.length_b   1.000
_cell.length_c   1.000
_cell.angle_alpha   90.00
_cell.angle_beta   90.00
_cell.angle_gamma   90.00
#
_symmetry.space_group_name_H-M   'P 1'
#
loop_
_entity.id
_entity.type
_entity.pdbx_description
1 polymer ?
#
loop_
_entity_poly.entity_id
_entity_poly.type
_entity_poly.pdbx_seq_one_letter_code
_entity_poly.pdbx_strand_id
1 'polypeptide(L)'
;MELLHFSRTVSAQYSEFAAIALSFYEWMICFDLEVEHIWKSKLSGVSLLYYLNRYGGMLCGIFVILHIQPCCKVIIGFEMATNIIQLLAVAVFAALRVYAVCNRNNWMLAFVLVLVLIHPAITTYTYAELALGWRLPR
;
A
#
# COMPACT_ATOMS: atom_id res chain seq x y z
N MET A 1 -11.38 1.89 30.73
CA MET A 1 -10.53 2.29 29.59
C MET A 1 -10.07 1.05 28.81
N GLU A 2 -9.58 0.01 29.49
CA GLU A 2 -9.22 -1.32 28.94
C GLU A 2 -10.25 -1.95 27.98
N LEU A 3 -11.54 -1.97 28.33
CA LEU A 3 -12.60 -2.56 27.49
C LEU A 3 -12.80 -1.83 26.15
N LEU A 4 -12.57 -0.51 26.14
CA LEU A 4 -12.64 0.29 24.91
C LEU A 4 -11.43 0.02 24.02
N HIS A 5 -10.25 -0.21 24.59
CA HIS A 5 -9.07 -0.64 23.84
C HIS A 5 -9.27 -2.01 23.22
N PHE A 6 -9.80 -2.97 23.98
CA PHE A 6 -10.10 -4.31 23.50
C PHE A 6 -11.13 -4.31 22.36
N SER A 7 -12.22 -3.55 22.49
CA SER A 7 -13.21 -3.43 21.40
C SER A 7 -12.62 -2.78 20.14
N ARG A 8 -11.74 -1.79 20.29
CA ARG A 8 -11.07 -1.14 19.14
C ARG A 8 -10.14 -2.09 18.39
N THR A 9 -9.33 -2.87 19.10
CA THR A 9 -8.42 -3.83 18.46
C THR A 9 -9.17 -4.91 17.71
N VAL A 10 -10.23 -5.44 18.30
CA VAL A 10 -11.06 -6.48 17.66
C VAL A 10 -11.73 -5.94 16.39
N SER A 11 -12.31 -4.74 16.42
CA SER A 11 -12.91 -4.12 15.23
C SER A 11 -11.88 -3.85 14.12
N ALA A 12 -10.66 -3.44 14.48
CA ALA A 12 -9.58 -3.23 13.51
C ALA A 12 -9.21 -4.53 12.80
N GLN A 13 -9.03 -5.63 13.55
CA GLN A 13 -8.71 -6.95 12.99
C GLN A 13 -9.77 -7.42 11.99
N TYR A 14 -11.06 -7.34 12.32
CA TYR A 14 -12.13 -7.72 11.39
C TYR A 14 -12.12 -6.87 10.11
N SER A 15 -11.79 -5.59 10.24
CA SER A 15 -11.71 -4.67 9.10
C SER A 15 -10.54 -5.01 8.19
N GLU A 16 -9.39 -5.38 8.76
CA GLU A 16 -8.22 -5.85 8.02
C GLU A 16 -8.52 -7.13 7.24
N PHE A 17 -9.14 -8.14 7.87
CA PHE A 17 -9.51 -9.38 7.17
C PHE A 17 -10.52 -9.13 6.05
N ALA A 18 -11.51 -8.27 6.28
CA ALA A 18 -12.47 -7.88 5.26
C ALA A 18 -11.80 -7.16 4.08
N ALA A 19 -10.86 -6.25 4.36
CA ALA A 19 -10.10 -5.53 3.33
C ALA A 19 -9.21 -6.47 2.51
N ILE A 20 -8.56 -7.45 3.16
CA ILE A 20 -7.77 -8.47 2.47
C ILE A 20 -8.67 -9.32 1.56
N ALA A 21 -9.80 -9.81 2.08
CA ALA A 21 -10.74 -10.60 1.29
C ALA A 21 -11.28 -9.83 0.07
N LEU A 22 -11.62 -8.55 0.25
CA LEU A 22 -12.05 -7.68 -0.85
C LEU A 22 -10.94 -7.47 -1.89
N SER A 23 -9.69 -7.29 -1.44
CA SER A 23 -8.53 -7.17 -2.33
C SER A 23 -8.31 -8.44 -3.16
N PHE A 24 -8.49 -9.62 -2.56
CA PHE A 24 -8.45 -10.89 -3.29
C PHE A 24 -9.59 -11.02 -4.30
N TYR A 25 -10.79 -10.56 -3.93
CA TYR A 25 -11.95 -10.58 -4.81
C TYR A 25 -11.75 -9.67 -6.03
N GLU A 26 -11.31 -8.42 -5.82
CA GLU A 26 -10.96 -7.51 -6.92
C GLU A 26 -9.85 -8.09 -7.79
N TRP A 27 -8.90 -8.82 -7.19
CA TRP A 27 -7.84 -9.47 -7.96
C TRP A 27 -8.39 -10.51 -8.93
N MET A 28 -9.28 -11.39 -8.46
CA MET A 28 -9.85 -12.46 -9.28
C MET A 28 -10.63 -11.90 -10.47
N ILE A 29 -11.35 -10.79 -10.28
CA ILE A 29 -12.12 -10.17 -11.35
C ILE A 29 -11.24 -9.46 -12.35
N CYS A 30 -10.13 -8.84 -11.93
CA CYS A 30 -9.24 -8.10 -12.84
C CYS A 30 -8.15 -8.97 -13.48
N PHE A 31 -8.07 -10.25 -13.14
CA PHE A 31 -6.99 -11.14 -13.59
C PHE A 31 -7.01 -11.38 -15.10
N ASP A 32 -8.19 -11.50 -15.69
CA ASP A 32 -8.38 -11.66 -17.14
C ASP A 32 -7.80 -10.46 -17.93
N LEU A 33 -8.14 -9.24 -17.49
CA LEU A 33 -7.65 -8.00 -18.08
C LEU A 33 -6.13 -7.83 -17.88
N GLU A 34 -5.61 -8.26 -16.74
CA GLU A 34 -4.19 -8.17 -16.40
C GLU A 34 -3.33 -9.10 -17.27
N VAL A 35 -3.78 -10.34 -17.50
CA VAL A 35 -3.12 -11.29 -18.39
C VAL A 35 -3.14 -10.79 -19.83
N GLU A 36 -4.24 -10.18 -20.25
CA GLU A 36 -4.33 -9.65 -21.62
C GLU A 36 -3.47 -8.41 -21.85
N HIS A 37 -3.48 -7.45 -20.91
CA HIS A 37 -2.87 -6.13 -21.12
C HIS A 37 -1.48 -5.97 -20.51
N ILE A 38 -1.17 -6.66 -19.41
CA ILE A 38 0.12 -6.51 -18.72
C ILE A 38 1.06 -7.65 -19.06
N TRP A 39 0.59 -8.89 -19.15
CA TRP A 39 1.46 -10.04 -19.43
C TRP A 39 1.90 -10.09 -20.90
N LYS A 40 1.06 -9.62 -21.83
CA LYS A 40 1.41 -9.54 -23.26
C LYS A 40 2.11 -8.24 -23.67
N SER A 41 2.15 -7.23 -22.79
CA SER A 41 2.77 -5.93 -23.07
C SER A 41 4.24 -5.91 -22.67
N LYS A 42 5.00 -4.95 -23.22
CA LYS A 42 6.42 -4.77 -22.90
C LYS A 42 6.54 -4.38 -21.42
N LEU A 43 7.42 -5.06 -20.68
CA LEU A 43 7.73 -4.74 -19.30
C LEU A 43 8.24 -3.30 -19.20
N SER A 44 7.37 -2.39 -18.78
CA SER A 44 7.72 -1.02 -18.41
C SER A 44 8.04 -0.97 -16.92
N GLY A 45 8.82 0.03 -16.49
CA GLY A 45 9.08 0.26 -15.06
C GLY A 45 7.80 0.40 -14.24
N VAL A 46 6.74 0.93 -14.85
CA VAL A 46 5.40 1.02 -14.24
C VAL A 46 4.76 -0.36 -14.07
N SER A 47 4.90 -1.25 -15.07
CA SER A 47 4.39 -2.62 -14.99
C SER A 47 5.13 -3.43 -13.93
N LEU A 48 6.45 -3.25 -13.81
CA LEU A 48 7.24 -3.91 -12.76
C LEU A 48 6.83 -3.43 -11.35
N LEU A 49 6.67 -2.11 -11.19
CA LEU A 49 6.18 -1.53 -9.93
C LEU A 49 4.78 -2.06 -9.58
N TYR A 50 3.92 -2.19 -10.59
CA TYR A 50 2.58 -2.74 -10.45
C TYR A 50 2.63 -4.20 -9.97
N TYR A 51 3.48 -5.04 -10.56
CA TYR A 51 3.66 -6.43 -10.11
C TYR A 51 4.19 -6.50 -8.67
N LEU A 52 5.24 -5.76 -8.35
CA LEU A 52 5.81 -5.74 -7.00
C LEU A 52 4.79 -5.26 -5.96
N ASN A 53 3.96 -4.29 -6.34
CA ASN A 53 2.91 -3.77 -5.46
C ASN A 53 1.77 -4.77 -5.26
N ARG A 54 1.20 -5.30 -6.35
CA ARG A 54 0.02 -6.17 -6.31
C ARG A 54 0.35 -7.53 -5.67
N TYR A 55 1.45 -8.15 -6.07
CA TYR A 55 1.86 -9.45 -5.55
C TYR A 55 2.54 -9.34 -4.17
N GLY A 56 3.24 -8.23 -3.89
CA GLY A 56 3.79 -7.96 -2.56
C GLY A 56 2.72 -7.76 -1.49
N GLY A 57 1.66 -7.00 -1.80
CA GLY A 57 0.51 -6.82 -0.91
C GLY A 57 -0.26 -8.12 -0.64
N MET A 58 -0.45 -8.96 -1.68
CA MET A 58 -1.07 -10.28 -1.52
C MET A 58 -0.24 -11.20 -0.62
N LEU A 59 1.08 -11.25 -0.81
CA LEU A 59 1.96 -12.06 0.03
C LEU A 59 1.88 -11.62 1.50
N CYS A 60 1.92 -10.31 1.77
CA CYS A 60 1.71 -9.77 3.12
C CYS A 60 0.34 -10.16 3.70
N GLY A 61 -0.74 -10.01 2.94
CA GLY A 61 -2.09 -10.42 3.38
C GLY A 61 -2.19 -11.92 3.70
N ILE A 62 -1.52 -12.77 2.92
CA ILE A 62 -1.44 -14.21 3.19
C ILE A 62 -0.67 -14.48 4.49
N PHE A 63 0.46 -13.80 4.73
CA PHE A 63 1.21 -13.95 5.98
C PHE A 63 0.38 -13.57 7.21
N VAL A 64 -0.43 -12.52 7.10
CA VAL A 64 -1.34 -12.08 8.17
C VAL A 64 -2.41 -13.14 8.46
N ILE A 65 -3.05 -13.68 7.42
CA ILE A 65 -4.09 -14.73 7.55
C ILE A 65 -3.50 -16.02 8.14
N LEU A 66 -2.30 -16.42 7.70
CA LEU A 66 -1.65 -17.64 8.17
C LEU A 66 -1.04 -17.51 9.57
N HIS A 67 -1.19 -16.36 10.24
CA HIS A 67 -0.61 -16.08 11.55
C HIS A 67 0.89 -16.43 11.62
N ILE A 68 1.62 -16.25 10.52
CA ILE A 68 3.06 -16.42 10.51
C ILE A 68 3.63 -15.23 11.29
N GLN A 69 3.97 -15.49 12.56
CA GLN A 69 4.45 -14.45 13.47
C GLN A 69 5.60 -13.67 12.83
N PRO A 70 5.63 -12.33 13.01
CA PRO A 70 6.66 -11.47 12.46
C PRO A 70 7.96 -11.59 13.29
N CYS A 71 8.49 -12.81 13.41
CA CYS A 71 9.77 -13.08 14.08
C CYS A 71 10.93 -12.47 13.27
N CYS A 72 10.74 -12.32 11.95
CA CYS A 72 11.73 -11.77 11.06
C CYS A 72 11.49 -10.28 10.81
N LYS A 73 12.42 -9.44 11.27
CA LYS A 73 12.53 -8.00 10.93
C LYS A 73 12.45 -7.75 9.42
N VAL A 74 12.81 -8.74 8.61
CA VAL A 74 12.71 -8.73 7.15
C VAL A 74 11.26 -8.62 6.66
N ILE A 75 10.32 -9.34 7.28
CA ILE A 75 8.90 -9.33 6.87
C ILE A 75 8.29 -7.96 7.17
N ILE A 76 8.57 -7.41 8.36
CA ILE A 76 8.12 -6.07 8.75
C ILE A 76 8.71 -5.01 7.82
N GLY A 77 10.00 -5.08 7.52
CA GLY A 77 10.65 -4.15 6.59
C GLY A 77 10.09 -4.25 5.16
N PHE A 78 9.76 -5.46 4.72
CA PHE A 78 9.12 -5.68 3.42
C PHE A 78 7.71 -5.09 3.38
N GLU A 79 6.90 -5.29 4.42
CA GLU A 79 5.56 -4.69 4.54
C GLU A 79 5.59 -3.16 4.53
N MET A 80 6.53 -2.55 5.27
CA MET A 80 6.71 -1.09 5.26
C MET A 80 7.08 -0.59 3.85
N ALA A 81 8.00 -1.28 3.18
CA ALA A 81 8.45 -0.91 1.85
C ALA A 81 7.32 -1.04 0.80
N THR A 82 6.58 -2.14 0.81
CA THR A 82 5.46 -2.34 -0.12
C THR A 82 4.34 -1.34 0.11
N ASN A 83 4.06 -0.97 1.36
CA ASN A 83 3.07 0.06 1.70
C ASN A 83 3.47 1.45 1.16
N ILE A 84 4.72 1.88 1.38
CA ILE A 84 5.22 3.16 0.85
C ILE A 84 5.15 3.19 -0.68
N ILE A 85 5.57 2.11 -1.34
CA ILE A 85 5.51 1.99 -2.80
C ILE A 85 4.07 2.09 -3.29
N GLN A 86 3.11 1.47 -2.60
CA GLN A 86 1.69 1.55 -2.95
C GLN A 86 1.16 2.98 -2.89
N LEU A 87 1.47 3.68 -1.79
CA LEU A 87 1.04 5.05 -1.59
C LEU A 87 1.61 5.98 -2.65
N LEU A 88 2.88 5.79 -3.04
CA LEU A 88 3.49 6.54 -4.14
C LEU A 88 2.87 6.19 -5.50
N ALA A 89 2.55 4.93 -5.76
CA ALA A 89 1.89 4.53 -7.00
C ALA A 89 0.51 5.19 -7.12
N VAL A 90 -0.33 5.07 -6.08
CA VAL A 90 -1.65 5.72 -6.01
C VAL A 90 -1.52 7.23 -6.17
N ALA A 91 -0.50 7.81 -5.56
CA ALA A 91 -0.24 9.24 -5.65
C ALA A 91 0.01 9.71 -7.09
N VAL A 92 0.89 9.00 -7.80
CA VAL A 92 1.21 9.28 -9.19
C VAL A 92 -0.01 9.09 -10.09
N PHE A 93 -0.77 8.01 -9.90
CA PHE A 93 -2.00 7.75 -10.67
C PHE A 93 -3.06 8.85 -10.45
N ALA A 94 -3.27 9.26 -9.20
CA ALA A 94 -4.21 10.34 -8.89
C ALA A 94 -3.78 11.67 -9.53
N ALA A 95 -2.49 12.01 -9.45
CA ALA A 95 -1.94 13.23 -10.06
C ALA A 95 -2.07 13.20 -11.59
N LEU A 96 -1.77 12.08 -12.24
CA LEU A 96 -1.93 11.90 -13.69
C LEU A 96 -3.40 12.05 -14.13
N ARG A 97 -4.33 11.47 -13.37
CA ARG A 97 -5.77 11.58 -13.67
C ARG A 97 -6.24 13.03 -13.57
N VAL A 98 -5.85 13.76 -12.52
CA VAL A 98 -6.22 15.18 -12.39
C VAL A 98 -5.57 16.01 -13.50
N TYR A 99 -4.32 15.73 -13.84
CA TYR A 99 -3.63 16.42 -14.94
C TYR A 99 -4.36 16.29 -16.28
N ALA A 100 -4.88 15.09 -16.57
CA ALA A 100 -5.67 14.84 -17.78
C ALA A 100 -7.01 15.59 -17.76
N VAL A 101 -7.70 15.64 -16.62
CA VAL A 101 -8.99 16.34 -16.46
C VAL A 101 -8.84 17.86 -16.51
N CYS A 102 -7.77 18.40 -15.94
CA CYS A 102 -7.53 19.85 -15.84
C CYS A 102 -6.84 20.46 -17.08
N ASN A 103 -7.02 19.85 -18.26
CA ASN A 103 -6.49 20.31 -19.54
C ASN A 103 -5.01 20.75 -19.48
N ARG A 104 -4.16 19.89 -18.90
CA ARG A 104 -2.70 20.06 -18.89
C ARG A 104 -2.18 21.24 -18.03
N ASN A 105 -2.98 21.76 -17.09
CA ASN A 105 -2.53 22.82 -16.20
C ASN A 105 -1.57 22.31 -15.10
N ASN A 106 -0.29 22.67 -15.21
CA ASN A 106 0.77 22.25 -14.30
C ASN A 106 0.56 22.74 -12.84
N TRP A 107 -0.16 23.85 -12.63
CA TRP A 107 -0.40 24.38 -11.29
C TRP A 107 -1.32 23.46 -10.47
N MET A 108 -2.34 22.91 -11.14
CA MET A 108 -3.30 21.99 -10.52
C MET A 108 -2.68 20.61 -10.25
N LEU A 109 -1.76 20.17 -11.12
CA LEU A 109 -0.92 19.00 -10.86
C LEU A 109 -0.07 19.19 -9.61
N ALA A 110 0.65 20.31 -9.49
CA ALA A 110 1.50 20.58 -8.35
C ALA A 110 0.69 20.60 -7.04
N PHE A 111 -0.49 21.23 -7.06
CA PHE A 111 -1.38 21.28 -5.89
C PHE A 111 -1.85 19.89 -5.47
N VAL A 112 -2.33 19.08 -6.40
CA VAL A 112 -2.79 17.72 -6.10
C VAL A 112 -1.66 16.82 -5.66
N LEU A 113 -0.49 16.94 -6.27
CA LEU A 113 0.68 16.16 -5.89
C LEU A 113 1.09 16.48 -4.46
N VAL A 114 1.14 17.76 -4.08
CA VAL A 114 1.39 18.16 -2.68
C VAL A 114 0.36 17.58 -1.73
N LEU A 115 -0.94 17.72 -2.03
CA LEU A 115 -2.02 17.20 -1.17
C LEU A 115 -1.90 15.69 -0.94
N VAL A 116 -1.64 14.96 -2.01
CA VAL A 116 -1.53 13.51 -1.99
C VAL A 116 -0.26 13.04 -1.30
N LEU A 117 0.85 13.79 -1.40
CA LEU A 117 2.14 13.42 -0.80
C LEU A 117 2.16 13.57 0.73
N ILE A 118 1.20 14.28 1.32
CA ILE A 118 1.06 14.42 2.78
C ILE A 118 0.91 13.05 3.43
N HIS A 119 0.11 12.16 2.84
CA HIS A 119 -0.17 10.84 3.41
C HIS A 119 1.07 9.92 3.46
N PRO A 120 1.83 9.70 2.37
CA PRO A 120 3.06 8.94 2.44
C PRO A 120 4.11 9.63 3.32
N ALA A 121 4.16 10.96 3.38
CA ALA A 121 5.08 11.67 4.27
C ALA A 121 4.84 11.27 5.73
N ILE A 122 3.60 11.42 6.23
CA ILE A 122 3.23 11.04 7.61
C ILE A 122 3.59 9.57 7.89
N THR A 123 3.25 8.69 6.95
CA THR A 123 3.50 7.24 7.07
C THR A 123 4.99 6.91 7.12
N THR A 124 5.83 7.59 6.32
CA THR A 124 7.29 7.39 6.39
C THR A 124 7.89 7.88 7.70
N TYR A 125 7.38 8.99 8.26
CA TYR A 125 7.83 9.49 9.57
C TYR A 125 7.50 8.51 10.69
N THR A 126 6.27 7.98 10.73
CA THR A 126 5.88 7.01 11.76
C THR A 126 6.69 5.72 11.67
N TYR A 127 6.94 5.21 10.46
CA TYR A 127 7.80 4.05 10.28
C TYR A 127 9.26 4.32 10.64
N ALA A 128 9.78 5.51 10.35
CA ALA A 128 11.13 5.90 10.74
C ALA A 128 11.28 5.96 12.27
N GLU A 129 10.31 6.55 12.97
CA GLU A 129 10.30 6.55 14.44
C GLU A 129 10.21 5.14 15.02
N LEU A 130 9.35 4.29 14.47
CA LEU A 130 9.25 2.89 14.89
C LEU A 130 10.59 2.17 14.67
N ALA A 131 11.18 2.28 13.47
CA ALA A 131 12.46 1.63 13.15
C ALA A 131 13.62 2.12 14.03
N LEU A 132 13.64 3.41 14.39
CA LEU A 132 14.63 3.99 15.31
C LEU A 132 14.37 3.60 16.77
N GLY A 133 13.11 3.51 17.19
CA GLY A 133 12.70 3.02 18.51
C GLY A 133 13.13 1.57 18.76
N TRP A 134 13.19 0.74 17.72
CA TRP A 134 13.76 -0.61 17.77
C TRP A 134 15.30 -0.66 17.95
N ARG A 135 16.01 0.46 17.70
CA ARG A 135 17.49 0.54 17.82
C ARG A 135 17.99 1.07 19.17
N LEU A 136 17.17 1.74 19.96
CA LEU A 136 17.55 2.28 21.26
C LEU A 136 17.07 1.35 22.38
N PRO A 137 17.97 0.67 23.14
CA PRO A 137 17.57 0.00 24.36
C PRO A 137 17.15 1.08 25.37
N ARG A 138 15.92 1.02 25.86
CA ARG A 138 15.53 1.75 27.07
C ARG A 138 16.20 1.10 28.28
#